data_AF-A0A3G1T1N3-F1
#
_entry.id   AF-A0A3G1T1N3-F1
#
_cell.length_a   1.000
_cell.length_b   1.000
_cell.length_c   1.000
_cell.angle_alpha   90.00
_cell.angle_beta   90.00
_cell.angle_gamma   90.00
#
_symmetry.space_group_name_H-M   'P 1'
#
loop_
_entity.id
_entity.type
_entity.pdbx_description
1 polymer ?
#
loop_
_entity_poly.entity_id
_entity_poly.type
_entity_poly.pdbx_seq_one_letter_code
_entity_poly.pdbx_strand_id
1 'polypeptide(L)'
;MADQTEKAFQKQATVFLNRKGGLKRKDMRHHKNVGLGFKTPREAIEGTYIDKKCPFTGNVSIRGRILTGVVQKMKMQRTIVIRRDYLHYLPKYNRFEKRHRNMSVHLSPCFRDVELGDIVTIGECRPLSKTVRFNVLKVSKGKGSKKSFKKF
;
A
#
# COMPACT_ATOMS: atom_id res chain seq x y z
N MET A 1 -9.31 -5.82 18.48
CA MET A 1 -9.59 -4.39 18.21
C MET A 1 -8.32 -3.80 17.62
N ALA A 2 -8.38 -2.84 16.69
CA ALA A 2 -7.15 -2.07 16.39
C ALA A 2 -6.78 -1.30 17.65
N ASP A 3 -5.50 -1.23 17.97
CA ASP A 3 -5.05 -0.39 19.07
C ASP A 3 -5.51 1.04 18.81
N GLN A 4 -6.26 1.56 19.78
CA GLN A 4 -6.79 2.91 19.76
C GLN A 4 -5.67 3.86 20.19
N THR A 5 -4.71 4.08 19.28
CA THR A 5 -3.51 4.90 19.54
C THR A 5 -3.79 6.39 19.44
N GLU A 6 -4.83 6.76 18.69
CA GLU A 6 -5.19 8.16 18.43
C GLU A 6 -6.20 8.68 19.45
N LYS A 7 -6.23 10.00 19.67
CA LYS A 7 -7.20 10.64 20.59
C LYS A 7 -8.66 10.42 20.18
N ALA A 8 -8.94 10.38 18.88
CA ALA A 8 -10.29 10.18 18.35
C ALA A 8 -10.56 8.70 18.08
N PHE A 9 -11.71 8.20 18.54
CA PHE A 9 -12.16 6.83 18.30
C PHE A 9 -12.16 6.48 16.81
N GLN A 10 -11.37 5.50 16.41
CA GLN A 10 -11.25 5.08 15.02
C GLN A 10 -12.32 4.02 14.72
N LYS A 11 -13.12 4.24 13.66
CA LYS A 11 -14.08 3.27 13.11
C LYS A 11 -14.12 3.34 11.59
N GLN A 12 -14.56 2.26 10.95
CA GLN A 12 -14.92 2.30 9.53
C GLN A 12 -16.24 3.03 9.36
N ALA A 13 -16.30 4.03 8.48
CA ALA A 13 -17.49 4.85 8.29
C ALA A 13 -18.70 4.05 7.76
N THR A 14 -18.44 3.00 7.00
CA THR A 14 -19.46 2.09 6.43
C THR A 14 -19.97 1.06 7.42
N VAL A 15 -19.36 0.96 8.61
CA VAL A 15 -19.66 -0.08 9.60
C VAL A 15 -20.32 0.55 10.82
N PHE A 16 -21.54 0.12 11.09
CA PHE A 16 -22.26 0.51 12.30
C PHE A 16 -21.99 -0.49 13.44
N LEU A 17 -21.36 -0.01 14.50
CA LEU A 17 -20.93 -0.84 15.64
C LEU A 17 -22.04 -1.09 16.67
N ASN A 18 -23.02 -0.18 16.78
CA ASN A 18 -24.05 -0.23 17.82
C ASN A 18 -25.24 -1.12 17.40
N ARG A 19 -24.97 -2.39 17.06
CA ARG A 19 -26.02 -3.33 16.64
C ARG A 19 -26.90 -3.72 17.84
N LYS A 20 -28.22 -3.70 17.65
CA LYS A 20 -29.19 -4.26 18.59
C LYS A 20 -29.04 -5.79 18.66
N GLY A 21 -29.25 -6.38 19.83
CA GLY A 21 -29.17 -7.84 20.05
C GLY A 21 -30.17 -8.65 19.23
N GLY A 22 -29.95 -9.96 19.11
CA GLY A 22 -30.86 -10.91 18.44
C GLY A 22 -30.56 -11.21 16.97
N LEU A 23 -29.69 -10.43 16.31
CA LEU A 23 -29.28 -10.68 14.93
C LEU A 23 -28.00 -11.54 14.86
N LYS A 24 -27.91 -12.42 13.86
CA LYS A 24 -26.71 -13.24 13.61
C LYS A 24 -25.46 -12.34 13.51
N ARG A 25 -24.36 -12.79 14.13
CA ARG A 25 -23.04 -12.14 14.04
C ARG A 25 -22.61 -12.18 12.56
N LYS A 26 -22.50 -10.99 11.96
CA LYS A 26 -21.98 -10.80 10.60
C LYS A 26 -20.57 -10.26 10.74
N ASP A 27 -19.69 -10.65 9.83
CA ASP A 27 -18.36 -10.08 9.77
C ASP A 27 -18.46 -8.55 9.60
N MET A 28 -17.90 -7.82 10.56
CA MET A 28 -18.11 -6.37 10.68
C MET A 28 -17.13 -5.56 9.84
N ARG A 29 -16.15 -6.20 9.20
CA ARG A 29 -15.10 -5.48 8.48
C ARG A 29 -15.48 -5.21 7.03
N HIS A 30 -15.53 -3.93 6.68
CA HIS A 30 -15.67 -3.50 5.30
C HIS A 30 -14.33 -3.63 4.55
N HIS A 31 -14.38 -4.30 3.42
CA HIS A 31 -13.31 -4.37 2.42
C HIS A 31 -13.94 -4.30 1.03
N LYS A 32 -13.15 -3.89 0.03
CA LYS A 32 -13.58 -3.78 -1.36
C LYS A 32 -12.47 -4.24 -2.30
N ASN A 33 -12.88 -4.69 -3.48
CA ASN A 33 -11.98 -4.93 -4.59
C ASN A 33 -11.57 -3.61 -5.23
N VAL A 34 -10.29 -3.48 -5.55
CA VAL A 34 -9.72 -2.26 -6.16
C VAL A 34 -9.89 -2.25 -7.69
N GLY A 35 -10.16 -3.42 -8.29
CA GLY A 35 -10.19 -3.62 -9.73
C GLY A 35 -8.79 -3.87 -10.31
N LEU A 36 -8.65 -3.81 -11.64
CA LEU A 36 -7.38 -3.93 -12.37
C LEU A 36 -6.62 -5.25 -12.11
N GLY A 37 -7.34 -6.31 -11.74
CA GLY A 37 -6.76 -7.64 -11.47
C GLY A 37 -6.02 -7.77 -10.14
N PHE A 38 -6.05 -6.76 -9.25
CA PHE A 38 -5.45 -6.87 -7.93
C PHE A 38 -6.35 -7.61 -6.95
N LYS A 39 -5.79 -8.61 -6.26
CA LYS A 39 -6.46 -9.34 -5.19
C LYS A 39 -6.41 -8.56 -3.89
N THR A 40 -7.50 -8.58 -3.13
CA THR A 40 -7.52 -8.08 -1.75
C THR A 40 -6.65 -8.98 -0.87
N PRO A 41 -5.65 -8.43 -0.15
CA PRO A 41 -4.82 -9.23 0.74
C PRO A 41 -5.65 -9.75 1.93
N ARG A 42 -5.28 -10.92 2.47
CA ARG A 42 -5.97 -11.52 3.64
C ARG A 42 -5.90 -10.60 4.85
N GLU A 43 -4.78 -9.93 5.01
CA GLU A 43 -4.54 -8.93 6.05
C GLU A 43 -5.48 -7.73 5.96
N ALA A 44 -6.04 -7.42 4.77
CA ALA A 44 -7.07 -6.40 4.65
C ALA A 44 -8.45 -6.92 5.09
N ILE A 45 -8.74 -8.21 4.90
CA ILE A 45 -10.02 -8.84 5.26
C ILE A 45 -10.08 -9.14 6.75
N GLU A 46 -9.02 -9.72 7.31
CA GLU A 46 -8.96 -10.17 8.72
C GLU A 46 -8.31 -9.14 9.64
N GLY A 47 -7.59 -8.16 9.08
CA GLY A 47 -6.89 -7.15 9.88
C GLY A 47 -7.85 -6.32 10.72
N THR A 48 -7.32 -5.69 11.77
CA THR A 48 -8.12 -4.80 12.63
C THR A 48 -7.86 -3.33 12.36
N TYR A 49 -6.80 -2.99 11.64
CA TYR A 49 -6.35 -1.61 11.40
C TYR A 49 -7.43 -0.74 10.74
N ILE A 50 -7.42 0.56 11.07
CA ILE A 50 -8.31 1.56 10.49
C ILE A 50 -7.47 2.60 9.78
N ASP A 51 -7.56 2.61 8.45
CA ASP A 51 -6.82 3.51 7.59
C ASP A 51 -7.70 3.98 6.44
N LYS A 52 -8.09 5.27 6.49
CA LYS A 52 -8.92 5.90 5.44
C LYS A 52 -8.20 5.97 4.09
N LYS A 53 -6.87 5.88 4.09
CA LYS A 53 -6.01 5.93 2.90
C LYS A 53 -5.77 4.54 2.30
N CYS A 54 -6.24 3.46 2.91
CA CYS A 54 -6.11 2.11 2.34
C CYS A 54 -6.92 1.98 1.03
N PRO A 55 -6.37 1.38 -0.03
CA PRO A 55 -7.13 1.16 -1.27
C PRO A 55 -8.20 0.06 -1.11
N PHE A 56 -8.00 -0.89 -0.19
CA PHE A 56 -8.90 -2.04 0.02
C PHE A 56 -9.96 -1.82 1.08
N THR A 57 -9.67 -1.12 2.18
CA THR A 57 -10.61 -0.92 3.30
C THR A 57 -11.05 0.53 3.48
N GLY A 58 -10.43 1.45 2.73
CA GLY A 58 -10.71 2.88 2.77
C GLY A 58 -11.44 3.39 1.52
N ASN A 59 -11.66 4.70 1.49
CA ASN A 59 -12.31 5.37 0.36
C ASN A 59 -11.27 6.01 -0.58
N VAL A 60 -10.32 5.19 -1.05
CA VAL A 60 -9.39 5.58 -2.10
C VAL A 60 -9.69 4.72 -3.33
N SER A 61 -9.86 5.36 -4.48
CA SER A 61 -9.97 4.72 -5.78
C SER A 61 -8.62 4.80 -6.50
N ILE A 62 -8.20 3.71 -7.12
CA ILE A 62 -7.02 3.70 -7.98
C ILE A 62 -7.47 4.00 -9.41
N ARG A 63 -6.78 4.93 -10.06
CA ARG A 63 -7.08 5.35 -11.43
C ARG A 63 -5.81 5.83 -12.12
N GLY A 64 -5.73 5.66 -13.43
CA GLY A 64 -4.57 6.11 -14.20
C GLY A 64 -3.42 5.10 -14.15
N ARG A 65 -2.23 5.58 -13.82
CA ARG A 65 -0.99 4.82 -14.03
C ARG A 65 -0.74 3.80 -12.92
N ILE A 66 -0.34 2.59 -13.32
CA ILE A 66 0.24 1.58 -12.43
C ILE A 66 1.74 1.57 -12.68
N LEU A 67 2.52 1.71 -11.62
CA LEU A 67 3.97 1.78 -11.70
C LEU A 67 4.60 0.74 -10.79
N THR A 68 5.83 0.34 -11.09
CA THR A 68 6.65 -0.50 -10.23
C THR A 68 7.89 0.25 -9.79
N GLY A 69 8.42 -0.13 -8.62
CA GLY A 69 9.67 0.41 -8.09
C GLY A 69 10.19 -0.41 -6.92
N VAL A 70 11.41 -0.12 -6.49
CA VAL A 70 12.09 -0.81 -5.39
C VAL A 70 11.96 0.02 -4.12
N VAL A 71 11.65 -0.60 -2.98
CA VAL A 71 11.57 0.10 -1.70
C VAL A 71 12.97 0.52 -1.24
N GLN A 72 13.19 1.83 -1.08
CA GLN A 72 14.49 2.38 -0.65
C GLN A 72 14.47 2.87 0.80
N LYS A 73 13.38 3.49 1.26
CA LYS A 73 13.27 3.97 2.66
C LYS A 73 11.93 3.58 3.26
N MET A 74 11.97 3.13 4.51
CA MET A 74 10.81 2.71 5.30
C MET A 74 10.87 3.33 6.70
N LYS A 75 10.98 4.67 6.77
CA LYS A 75 11.27 5.40 8.02
C LYS A 75 10.04 6.08 8.63
N MET A 76 9.01 6.36 7.83
CA MET A 76 7.80 7.06 8.28
C MET A 76 6.66 6.08 8.48
N GLN A 77 5.75 6.38 9.41
CA GLN A 77 4.55 5.59 9.57
C GLN A 77 3.68 5.65 8.31
N ARG A 78 3.26 4.48 7.83
CA ARG A 78 2.34 4.30 6.68
C ARG A 78 2.80 4.97 5.38
N THR A 79 4.07 5.34 5.25
CA THR A 79 4.63 5.91 4.01
C THR A 79 6.01 5.34 3.75
N ILE A 80 6.23 4.87 2.54
CA ILE A 80 7.52 4.39 2.06
C ILE A 80 8.04 5.26 0.93
N VAL A 81 9.34 5.31 0.77
CA VAL A 81 9.97 5.93 -0.40
C VAL A 81 10.45 4.82 -1.31
N ILE A 82 9.92 4.81 -2.52
CA ILE A 82 10.35 3.91 -3.57
C ILE A 82 11.32 4.62 -4.51
N ARG A 83 12.27 3.88 -5.05
CA ARG A 83 13.14 4.31 -6.13
C ARG A 83 12.65 3.69 -7.43
N ARG A 84 12.51 4.54 -8.45
CA ARG A 84 12.23 4.11 -9.81
C ARG A 84 13.42 4.49 -10.67
N ASP A 85 14.16 3.48 -11.10
CA ASP A 85 15.20 3.64 -12.10
C ASP A 85 14.55 3.59 -13.50
N TYR A 86 14.95 4.52 -14.37
CA TYR A 86 14.47 4.59 -15.74
C TYR A 86 15.61 5.03 -16.67
N LEU A 87 15.54 4.62 -17.92
CA LEU A 87 16.51 5.01 -18.93
C LEU A 87 16.01 6.28 -19.64
N HIS A 88 16.89 7.24 -19.81
CA HIS A 88 16.64 8.43 -20.61
C HIS A 88 17.50 8.34 -21.88
N TYR A 89 16.87 8.44 -23.04
CA TYR A 89 17.55 8.38 -24.33
C TYR A 89 18.19 9.74 -24.63
N LEU A 90 19.46 9.75 -25.06
CA LEU A 90 20.19 10.94 -25.49
C LEU A 90 20.32 10.90 -27.03
N PRO A 91 19.48 11.64 -27.78
CA PRO A 91 19.45 11.57 -29.24
C PRO A 91 20.79 11.97 -29.89
N LYS A 92 21.49 12.95 -29.31
CA LYS A 92 22.79 13.42 -29.83
C LYS A 92 23.87 12.32 -29.84
N TYR A 93 23.84 11.41 -28.87
CA TYR A 93 24.88 10.40 -28.67
C TYR A 93 24.40 8.99 -29.02
N ASN A 94 23.14 8.81 -29.44
CA ASN A 94 22.49 7.51 -29.68
C ASN A 94 22.72 6.50 -28.54
N ARG A 95 22.71 6.98 -27.29
CA ARG A 95 22.96 6.20 -26.07
C ARG A 95 21.89 6.49 -25.02
N PHE A 96 21.73 5.57 -24.07
CA PHE A 96 20.87 5.76 -22.90
C PHE A 96 21.70 6.13 -21.67
N GLU A 97 21.20 7.06 -20.87
CA GLU A 97 21.69 7.32 -19.53
C GLU A 97 20.72 6.74 -18.48
N LYS A 98 21.27 6.27 -17.36
CA LYS A 98 20.48 5.76 -16.24
C LYS A 98 20.09 6.91 -15.33
N ARG A 99 18.79 7.16 -15.17
CA ARG A 99 18.24 8.14 -14.21
C ARG A 99 17.41 7.42 -13.15
N HIS A 100 17.17 8.12 -12.04
CA HIS A 100 16.29 7.62 -11.00
C HIS A 100 15.40 8.72 -10.45
N ARG A 101 14.24 8.31 -9.92
CA ARG A 101 13.35 9.19 -9.18
C ARG A 101 12.88 8.50 -7.91
N ASN A 102 12.99 9.23 -6.81
CA ASN A 102 12.43 8.81 -5.54
C ASN A 102 11.00 9.33 -5.40
N MET A 103 10.08 8.48 -4.95
CA MET A 103 8.67 8.83 -4.79
C MET A 103 8.17 8.34 -3.44
N SER A 104 7.49 9.22 -2.71
CA SER A 104 6.77 8.86 -1.49
C SER A 104 5.43 8.22 -1.83
N VAL A 105 5.17 7.06 -1.25
CA VAL A 105 3.99 6.23 -1.53
C VAL A 105 3.35 5.84 -0.20
N HIS A 106 2.02 5.87 -0.14
CA HIS A 106 1.29 5.38 1.02
C HIS A 106 1.45 3.86 1.10
N LEU A 107 1.90 3.37 2.25
CA LEU A 107 1.92 1.95 2.57
C LEU A 107 0.78 1.68 3.54
N SER A 108 -0.26 1.02 3.03
CA SER A 108 -1.37 0.63 3.87
C SER A 108 -0.98 -0.51 4.82
N PRO A 109 -1.49 -0.55 6.07
CA PRO A 109 -1.12 -1.58 7.05
C PRO A 109 -1.52 -3.02 6.68
N CYS A 110 -2.24 -3.23 5.57
CA CYS A 110 -2.45 -4.58 5.01
C CYS A 110 -1.15 -5.21 4.51
N PHE A 111 -0.13 -4.42 4.18
CA PHE A 111 1.16 -4.94 3.76
C PHE A 111 2.16 -4.79 4.90
N ARG A 112 2.24 -5.82 5.76
CA ARG A 112 3.15 -5.84 6.92
C ARG A 112 4.55 -6.34 6.56
N ASP A 113 4.61 -7.35 5.70
CA ASP A 113 5.86 -8.03 5.35
C ASP A 113 6.58 -7.32 4.20
N VAL A 114 6.82 -6.01 4.33
CA VAL A 114 7.56 -5.23 3.34
C VAL A 114 8.94 -4.93 3.87
N GLU A 115 9.96 -5.28 3.10
CA GLU A 115 11.35 -5.03 3.45
C GLU A 115 12.02 -4.06 2.46
N LEU A 116 13.16 -3.51 2.85
CA LEU A 116 13.99 -2.73 1.93
C LEU A 116 14.46 -3.63 0.78
N GLY A 117 14.39 -3.13 -0.45
CA GLY A 117 14.75 -3.90 -1.64
C GLY A 117 13.61 -4.74 -2.24
N ASP A 118 12.45 -4.82 -1.60
CA ASP A 118 11.28 -5.46 -2.21
C ASP A 118 10.76 -4.66 -3.41
N ILE A 119 10.19 -5.37 -4.38
CA ILE A 119 9.58 -4.76 -5.58
C ILE A 119 8.11 -4.51 -5.28
N VAL A 120 7.69 -3.25 -5.34
CA VAL A 120 6.31 -2.86 -5.07
C VAL A 120 5.63 -2.38 -6.34
N THR A 121 4.38 -2.79 -6.50
CA THR A 121 3.46 -2.25 -7.51
C THR A 121 2.58 -1.21 -6.85
N ILE A 122 2.57 -0.02 -7.42
CA ILE A 122 1.87 1.15 -6.91
C ILE A 122 0.85 1.63 -7.94
N GLY A 123 -0.28 2.14 -7.45
CA GLY A 123 -1.33 2.73 -8.26
C GLY A 123 -1.46 4.22 -8.01
N GLU A 124 -1.68 4.97 -9.08
CA GLU A 124 -2.03 6.39 -9.01
C GLU A 124 -3.40 6.56 -8.33
N CYS A 125 -3.50 7.60 -7.50
CA CYS A 125 -4.71 7.95 -6.79
C CYS A 125 -4.82 9.47 -6.63
N ARG A 126 -5.90 9.95 -6.01
CA ARG A 126 -5.98 11.36 -5.61
C ARG A 126 -4.84 11.71 -4.63
N PRO A 127 -4.34 12.95 -4.60
CA PRO A 127 -3.34 13.35 -3.61
C PRO A 127 -3.80 13.04 -2.17
N LEU A 128 -2.97 12.30 -1.42
CA LEU A 128 -3.23 11.90 -0.02
C LEU A 128 -2.43 12.77 0.98
N SER A 129 -1.36 13.41 0.50
CA SER A 129 -0.56 14.40 1.21
C SER A 129 0.21 15.25 0.18
N LYS A 130 1.07 16.16 0.66
CA LYS A 130 1.92 17.02 -0.19
C LYS A 130 2.75 16.22 -1.21
N THR A 131 3.29 15.06 -0.80
CA THR A 131 4.16 14.23 -1.64
C THR A 131 3.49 12.94 -2.08
N VAL A 132 2.57 12.38 -1.28
CA VAL A 132 1.97 11.07 -1.53
C VAL A 132 0.79 11.18 -2.48
N ARG A 133 0.99 10.68 -3.70
CA ARG A 133 -0.02 10.61 -4.78
C ARG A 133 -0.28 9.17 -5.27
N PHE A 134 0.46 8.21 -4.71
CA PHE A 134 0.40 6.81 -5.08
C PHE A 134 0.18 5.96 -3.84
N ASN A 135 -0.41 4.79 -4.04
CA ASN A 135 -0.68 3.80 -3.00
C ASN A 135 -0.12 2.43 -3.39
N VAL A 136 0.39 1.68 -2.43
CA VAL A 136 0.86 0.31 -2.66
C VAL A 136 -0.35 -0.61 -2.91
N LEU A 137 -0.28 -1.42 -3.98
CA LEU A 137 -1.31 -2.37 -4.37
C LEU A 137 -0.87 -3.82 -4.27
N LYS A 138 0.42 -4.08 -4.48
CA LYS A 138 1.00 -5.41 -4.42
C LYS A 138 2.47 -5.30 -4.05
N VAL A 139 2.91 -6.20 -3.19
CA VAL A 139 4.32 -6.36 -2.83
C VAL A 139 4.79 -7.67 -3.44
N SER A 140 5.93 -7.64 -4.13
CA SER A 140 6.62 -8.80 -4.67
C SER A 140 7.99 -8.89 -4.01
N LYS A 141 8.29 -10.04 -3.41
CA LYS A 141 9.58 -10.27 -2.79
C LYS A 141 10.71 -10.13 -3.81
N GLY A 142 11.74 -9.38 -3.44
CA GLY A 142 12.93 -9.15 -4.26
C GLY A 142 13.61 -10.48 -4.64
N LYS A 143 14.21 -10.57 -5.83
CA LYS A 143 14.84 -11.82 -6.29
C LYS A 143 16.01 -12.28 -5.40
N GLY A 144 16.69 -11.35 -4.71
CA GLY A 144 17.78 -11.64 -3.77
C GLY A 144 17.34 -12.12 -2.39
N SER A 145 16.08 -11.92 -1.99
CA SER A 145 15.56 -12.37 -0.68
C SER A 145 14.91 -13.76 -0.72
N LYS A 146 14.78 -14.36 -1.91
CA LYS A 146 14.12 -15.67 -2.09
C LYS A 146 14.84 -16.86 -1.44
N LYS A 147 16.07 -16.70 -0.93
CA LYS A 147 16.88 -17.80 -0.37
C LYS A 147 17.82 -17.38 0.78
N SER A 148 17.48 -16.38 1.58
CA SER A 148 18.21 -16.18 2.85
C SER A 148 17.56 -17.06 3.92
N PHE A 149 18.31 -18.00 4.50
CA PHE A 149 17.88 -18.72 5.70
C PHE A 149 17.72 -17.68 6.81
N LYS A 150 16.48 -17.35 7.17
CA LYS A 150 16.21 -16.60 8.40
C LYS A 150 16.27 -17.62 9.53
N LYS A 151 17.30 -17.52 10.38
CA LYS A 151 17.33 -18.26 11.65
C LYS A 151 16.03 -17.91 12.38
N PHE A 152 15.30 -18.95 12.80
CA PHE A 152 14.00 -18.87 13.48
C PHE A 152 13.97 -17.81 14.58
#